data_AF-A0A1Q7AW20-F1
#
_entry.id   AF-A0A1Q7AW20-F1
#
_cell.length_a   1.000
_cell.length_b   1.000
_cell.length_c   1.000
_cell.angle_alpha   90.00
_cell.angle_beta   90.00
_cell.angle_gamma   90.00
#
_symmetry.space_group_name_H-M   'P 1'
#
loop_
_entity.id
_entity.type
_entity.pdbx_description
1 polymer ?
#
loop_
_entity_poly.entity_id
_entity_poly.type
_entity_poly.pdbx_seq_one_letter_code
_entity_poly.pdbx_strand_id
1 'polypeptide(L)'
;MTWHGRRDVRVENVPDPAIQDPDDIVIRVTSSGICGSDLHLYEVLGPFMTEGDILGHEPMGIVEEVGPAITNLRTGDRVVIPFMAGKDKVVAGSTKNKVQAAAARVMPDEAKARMHGKMSEPGSGTK
;
A
#
# COMPACT_ATOMS: atom_id res chain seq x y z
N MET A 1 1.21 -14.16 1.10
CA MET A 1 0.03 -14.76 1.75
C MET A 1 -1.06 -14.83 0.70
N THR A 2 -1.57 -16.01 0.39
CA THR A 2 -2.61 -16.24 -0.62
C THR A 2 -3.95 -16.54 0.05
N TRP A 3 -5.04 -16.03 -0.52
CA TRP A 3 -6.40 -16.28 -0.04
C TRP A 3 -6.98 -17.55 -0.67
N HIS A 4 -7.53 -18.48 0.13
CA HIS A 4 -8.16 -19.74 -0.34
C HIS A 4 -9.62 -19.91 0.09
N GLY A 5 -10.18 -18.88 0.71
CA GLY A 5 -11.53 -18.92 1.23
C GLY A 5 -11.65 -18.16 2.52
N ARG A 6 -12.90 -18.04 2.99
CA ARG A 6 -13.17 -17.41 4.27
C ARG A 6 -12.42 -18.14 5.39
N ARG A 7 -11.57 -17.41 6.10
CA ARG A 7 -10.69 -17.91 7.15
C ARG A 7 -9.64 -18.95 6.69
N ASP A 8 -9.32 -18.99 5.41
CA ASP A 8 -8.25 -19.84 4.85
C ASP A 8 -7.27 -18.97 4.07
N VAL A 9 -6.12 -18.71 4.68
CA VAL A 9 -5.00 -18.01 4.04
C VAL A 9 -3.74 -18.84 4.23
N ARG A 10 -2.93 -18.93 3.19
CA ARG A 10 -1.77 -19.82 3.15
C ARG A 10 -0.51 -19.06 2.77
N VAL A 11 0.62 -19.66 3.14
CA VAL A 11 1.94 -19.21 2.67
C VAL A 11 2.32 -20.15 1.55
N GLU A 12 2.35 -19.62 0.33
CA GLU A 12 2.66 -20.36 -0.88
C GLU A 12 3.72 -19.62 -1.68
N ASN A 13 4.49 -20.38 -2.46
CA ASN A 13 5.37 -19.81 -3.46
C ASN A 13 4.55 -19.48 -4.70
N VAL A 14 4.68 -18.23 -5.16
CA VAL A 14 4.08 -17.73 -6.40
C VAL A 14 5.20 -17.26 -7.34
N PRO A 15 4.96 -17.15 -8.65
CA PRO A 15 5.94 -16.58 -9.56
C PRO A 15 6.37 -15.17 -9.12
N ASP A 16 7.65 -14.86 -9.33
CA ASP A 16 8.16 -13.51 -9.07
C ASP A 16 7.47 -12.49 -9.99
N PRO A 17 7.17 -11.27 -9.49
CA PRO A 17 6.61 -10.21 -10.32
C PRO A 17 7.65 -9.72 -11.33
N ALA A 18 7.18 -9.31 -12.49
CA ALA A 18 7.99 -8.65 -13.51
C ALA A 18 7.35 -7.32 -13.90
N ILE A 19 8.16 -6.37 -14.37
CA ILE A 19 7.69 -5.09 -14.92
C ILE A 19 6.67 -5.37 -16.05
N GLN A 20 5.45 -4.84 -15.92
CA GLN A 20 4.40 -4.94 -16.93
C GLN A 20 4.24 -3.62 -17.68
N ASP A 21 4.30 -2.50 -16.96
CA ASP A 21 4.15 -1.14 -17.47
C ASP A 21 5.45 -0.32 -17.31
N PRO A 22 5.70 0.67 -18.18
CA PRO A 22 6.92 1.48 -18.12
C PRO A 22 7.17 2.22 -16.80
N ASP A 23 6.14 2.46 -16.00
CA ASP A 23 6.19 3.14 -14.71
C ASP A 23 6.07 2.21 -13.49
N ASP A 24 6.22 0.90 -13.69
CA ASP A 24 6.29 -0.06 -12.60
C ASP A 24 7.65 -0.02 -11.87
N ILE A 25 7.64 -0.56 -10.66
CA ILE A 25 8.85 -0.96 -9.93
C ILE A 25 8.62 -2.35 -9.33
N VAL A 26 9.67 -3.15 -9.25
CA VAL A 26 9.68 -4.39 -8.44
C VAL A 26 10.45 -4.11 -7.17
N ILE A 27 9.88 -4.50 -6.02
CA ILE A 27 10.51 -4.37 -4.72
C ILE A 27 10.70 -5.73 -4.07
N ARG A 28 11.84 -5.92 -3.40
CA ARG A 28 11.98 -6.96 -2.39
C ARG A 28 11.42 -6.44 -1.08
N VAL A 29 10.29 -7.01 -0.69
CA VAL A 29 9.64 -6.70 0.59
C VAL A 29 10.56 -7.11 1.74
N THR A 30 10.88 -6.16 2.61
CA THR A 30 11.66 -6.44 3.84
C THR A 30 10.76 -6.59 5.05
N SER A 31 9.66 -5.84 5.06
CA SER A 31 8.65 -5.87 6.12
C SER A 31 7.28 -5.54 5.53
N SER A 32 6.23 -6.09 6.11
CA SER A 32 4.84 -5.71 5.83
C SER A 32 4.05 -5.66 7.12
N GLY A 33 3.21 -4.64 7.26
CA GLY A 33 2.22 -4.58 8.33
C GLY A 33 1.03 -5.52 8.08
N ILE A 34 0.22 -5.69 9.13
CA ILE A 34 -1.12 -6.28 9.09
C ILE A 34 -2.07 -5.24 9.65
N CYS A 35 -3.13 -4.96 8.90
CA CYS A 35 -4.12 -3.96 9.25
C CYS A 35 -5.47 -4.62 9.59
N GLY A 36 -6.32 -3.89 10.32
CA GLY A 36 -7.70 -4.34 10.57
C GLY A 36 -8.51 -4.54 9.28
N SER A 37 -8.17 -3.84 8.19
CA SER A 37 -8.78 -4.03 6.88
C SER A 37 -8.47 -5.40 6.26
N ASP A 38 -7.34 -6.03 6.58
CA ASP A 38 -7.04 -7.40 6.12
C ASP A 38 -8.05 -8.40 6.73
N LEU A 39 -8.53 -8.14 7.95
CA LEU A 39 -9.57 -8.96 8.58
C LEU A 39 -10.90 -8.90 7.83
N HIS A 40 -11.22 -7.76 7.21
CA HIS A 40 -12.41 -7.66 6.37
C HIS A 40 -12.32 -8.62 5.18
N LEU A 41 -11.16 -8.77 4.53
CA LEU A 41 -10.94 -9.73 3.44
C LEU A 41 -10.92 -11.18 3.94
N TYR A 42 -10.36 -11.41 5.13
CA TYR A 42 -10.32 -12.73 5.78
C TYR A 42 -11.71 -13.26 6.15
N GLU A 43 -12.67 -12.37 6.45
CA GLU A 43 -14.00 -12.75 6.94
C GLU A 43 -15.18 -12.34 6.04
N VAL A 44 -15.43 -11.03 5.90
CA VAL A 44 -16.72 -10.49 5.44
C VAL A 44 -16.72 -10.22 3.93
N LEU A 45 -15.60 -9.75 3.40
CA LEU A 45 -15.40 -9.38 2.01
C LEU A 45 -14.84 -10.52 1.16
N GLY A 46 -14.79 -11.75 1.68
CA GLY A 46 -14.43 -12.96 0.93
C GLY A 46 -15.17 -13.14 -0.41
N PRO A 47 -16.46 -12.75 -0.57
CA PRO A 47 -17.14 -12.81 -1.87
C PRO A 47 -16.53 -11.93 -2.98
N PHE A 48 -15.66 -10.97 -2.64
CA PHE A 48 -14.95 -10.12 -3.60
C PHE A 48 -13.53 -10.63 -3.90
N MET A 49 -13.14 -11.77 -3.33
CA MET A 49 -11.83 -12.38 -3.50
C MET A 49 -11.90 -13.58 -4.45
N THR A 50 -10.82 -13.78 -5.19
CA THR A 50 -10.59 -15.00 -5.97
C THR A 50 -9.58 -15.87 -5.24
N GLU A 51 -9.78 -17.19 -5.26
CA GLU A 51 -8.78 -18.12 -4.73
C GLU A 51 -7.43 -17.89 -5.42
N GLY A 52 -6.37 -17.76 -4.61
CA GLY A 52 -5.01 -17.44 -5.05
C GLY A 52 -4.65 -15.96 -4.95
N ASP A 53 -5.59 -15.05 -4.66
CA ASP A 53 -5.31 -13.62 -4.51
C ASP A 53 -4.26 -13.36 -3.42
N ILE A 54 -3.29 -12.49 -3.74
CA ILE A 54 -2.21 -12.12 -2.82
C ILE A 54 -2.71 -11.01 -1.88
N LEU A 55 -2.61 -11.26 -0.58
CA LEU A 55 -3.01 -10.33 0.47
C LEU A 55 -1.83 -9.49 1.00
N GLY A 56 -2.17 -8.33 1.55
CA GLY A 56 -1.24 -7.39 2.20
C GLY A 56 -1.15 -6.07 1.45
N HIS A 57 -1.17 -4.97 2.21
CA HIS A 57 -1.23 -3.63 1.63
C HIS A 57 -0.40 -2.57 2.38
N GLU A 58 0.45 -3.02 3.29
CA GLU A 58 1.37 -2.17 4.06
C GLU A 58 2.84 -2.57 3.86
N PRO A 59 3.35 -2.80 2.62
CA PRO A 59 4.72 -3.24 2.44
C PRO A 59 5.71 -2.06 2.44
N MET A 60 6.91 -2.36 2.93
CA MET A 60 8.11 -1.58 2.68
C MET A 60 9.25 -2.50 2.24
N GLY A 61 10.19 -1.94 1.48
CA GLY A 61 11.22 -2.78 0.89
C GLY A 61 12.32 -2.00 0.19
N ILE A 62 13.07 -2.75 -0.61
CA ILE A 62 14.18 -2.26 -1.43
C ILE A 62 13.80 -2.45 -2.90
N VAL A 63 14.00 -1.42 -3.71
CA VAL A 63 13.80 -1.50 -5.18
C VAL A 63 14.80 -2.48 -5.77
N GLU A 64 14.33 -3.49 -6.50
CA GLU A 64 15.14 -4.46 -7.24
C GLU A 64 15.16 -4.12 -8.74
N GLU A 65 14.02 -3.70 -9.30
CA GLU A 65 13.86 -3.34 -10.72
C GLU A 65 13.02 -2.07 -10.89
N VAL A 66 13.32 -1.27 -11.92
CA VAL A 66 12.55 -0.07 -12.29
C VAL A 66 12.18 -0.12 -13.77
N GLY A 67 10.95 0.29 -14.07
CA GLY A 67 10.49 0.46 -15.44
C GLY A 67 11.20 1.64 -16.14
N PRO A 68 11.25 1.65 -17.48
CA PRO A 68 12.01 2.62 -18.27
C PRO A 68 11.50 4.07 -18.19
N ALA A 69 10.28 4.31 -17.71
CA ALA A 69 9.73 5.66 -17.53
C ALA A 69 10.03 6.25 -16.13
N ILE A 70 10.63 5.47 -15.23
CA ILE A 70 11.00 5.90 -13.89
C ILE A 70 12.33 6.67 -13.94
N THR A 71 12.31 7.91 -13.44
CA THR A 71 13.49 8.80 -13.44
C THR A 71 13.93 9.24 -12.05
N ASN A 72 13.15 8.91 -11.03
CA ASN A 72 13.30 9.42 -9.66
C ASN A 72 13.51 8.31 -8.62
N LEU A 73 13.65 7.05 -9.04
CA LEU A 73 14.00 5.89 -8.21
C LEU A 73 15.03 5.04 -8.95
N ARG A 74 15.78 4.24 -8.20
CA ARG A 74 16.75 3.27 -8.74
C ARG A 74 16.83 2.03 -7.86
N THR A 75 17.36 0.94 -8.41
CA THR A 75 17.69 -0.27 -7.66
C THR A 75 18.54 0.07 -6.42
N GLY A 76 18.18 -0.53 -5.29
CA GLY A 76 18.81 -0.29 -3.99
C GLY A 76 18.13 0.78 -3.13
N ASP A 77 17.24 1.61 -3.68
CA ASP A 77 16.49 2.60 -2.90
C ASP A 77 15.53 1.91 -1.92
N ARG A 78 15.35 2.51 -0.73
CA ARG A 78 14.35 2.07 0.26
C ARG A 78 13.04 2.81 0.05
N VAL A 79 11.94 2.05 0.02
CA VAL A 79 10.61 2.60 -0.27
C VAL A 79 9.55 2.06 0.69
N VAL A 80 8.52 2.87 0.94
CA VAL A 80 7.26 2.50 1.61
C VAL A 80 6.15 2.65 0.59
N ILE A 81 5.31 1.63 0.43
CA ILE A 81 4.23 1.64 -0.56
C ILE A 81 2.93 2.04 0.13
N PRO A 82 2.30 3.16 -0.27
CA PRO A 82 1.01 3.54 0.28
C PRO A 82 -0.10 2.62 -0.24
N PHE A 83 -1.01 2.21 0.65
CA PHE A 83 -2.18 1.36 0.33
C PHE A 83 -3.09 1.93 -0.77
N MET A 84 -3.12 3.25 -0.97
CA MET A 84 -4.01 3.86 -1.94
C MET A 84 -3.57 3.55 -3.38
N ALA A 85 -4.33 2.67 -4.04
CA ALA A 85 -4.21 2.43 -5.47
C ALA A 85 -4.62 3.71 -6.23
N GLY A 86 -3.63 4.44 -6.73
CA GLY A 86 -3.86 5.41 -7.77
C GLY A 86 -2.95 5.04 -8.95
N LYS A 87 -3.56 4.87 -10.12
CA LYS A 87 -2.84 5.03 -11.37
C LYS A 87 -2.57 6.51 -11.52
N ASP A 88 -1.46 6.96 -10.96
CA ASP A 88 -0.80 8.23 -11.24
C ASP A 88 0.49 8.30 -10.41
N LYS A 89 1.37 7.33 -10.67
CA LYS A 89 2.76 7.25 -10.18
C LYS A 89 2.88 6.92 -8.70
N VAL A 90 4.06 6.47 -8.29
CA VAL A 90 4.57 6.83 -6.96
C VAL A 90 4.17 8.30 -6.70
N VAL A 91 3.27 8.50 -5.71
CA VAL A 91 2.38 9.66 -5.47
C VAL A 91 1.13 9.76 -6.39
N ALA A 92 0.21 8.80 -6.29
CA ALA A 92 -1.05 8.83 -7.03
C ALA A 92 -2.25 9.14 -6.13
N GLY A 93 -2.97 10.19 -6.48
CA GLY A 93 -4.29 10.40 -5.96
C GLY A 93 -5.02 11.49 -6.73
N SER A 94 -6.35 11.48 -6.61
CA SER A 94 -7.28 12.49 -7.12
C SER A 94 -6.76 13.92 -6.97
N THR A 95 -7.28 14.90 -7.72
CA THR A 95 -7.03 16.33 -7.48
C THR A 95 -7.16 16.70 -6.00
N LYS A 96 -8.06 16.04 -5.25
CA LYS A 96 -8.16 16.14 -3.79
C LYS A 96 -6.91 15.66 -3.04
N ASN A 97 -6.30 14.57 -3.48
CA ASN A 97 -5.11 13.97 -2.88
C ASN A 97 -3.83 14.74 -3.26
N LYS A 98 -3.75 15.31 -4.46
CA LYS A 98 -2.67 16.24 -4.83
C LYS A 98 -2.73 17.50 -3.96
N VAL A 99 -3.93 18.02 -3.70
CA VAL A 99 -4.16 19.13 -2.76
C VAL A 99 -3.80 18.71 -1.33
N GLN A 100 -4.15 17.49 -0.89
CA GLN A 100 -3.83 17.01 0.46
C GLN A 100 -2.32 16.74 0.64
N ALA A 101 -1.64 16.17 -0.34
CA ALA A 101 -0.19 15.95 -0.33
C ALA A 101 0.59 17.28 -0.43
N ALA A 102 0.11 18.23 -1.24
CA ALA A 102 0.67 19.58 -1.30
C ALA A 102 0.44 20.34 0.01
N ALA A 103 -0.77 20.27 0.58
CA ALA A 103 -1.09 20.83 1.89
C ALA A 103 -0.23 20.21 2.98
N ALA A 104 0.00 18.89 2.95
CA ALA A 104 0.91 18.21 3.86
C ALA A 104 2.40 18.61 3.66
N ARG A 105 2.80 19.23 2.55
CA ARG A 105 4.16 19.78 2.40
C ARG A 105 4.30 21.17 3.02
N VAL A 106 3.21 21.91 3.17
CA VAL A 106 3.20 23.28 3.71
C VAL A 106 2.61 23.39 5.13
N MET A 107 1.93 22.34 5.60
CA MET A 107 1.44 22.29 6.98
C MET A 107 2.61 22.12 7.96
N PRO A 108 2.63 22.86 9.08
CA PRO A 108 3.57 22.63 10.16
C PRO A 108 3.45 21.20 10.71
N ASP A 109 4.57 20.61 11.12
CA ASP A 109 4.60 19.20 11.56
C ASP A 109 3.72 18.95 12.80
N GLU A 110 3.59 19.94 13.70
CA GLU A 110 2.66 19.88 14.83
C GLU A 110 1.19 19.76 14.38
N ALA A 111 0.81 20.40 13.28
CA ALA A 111 -0.54 20.32 12.75
C ALA A 111 -0.83 18.94 12.16
N LYS A 112 0.14 18.33 11.47
CA LYS A 112 0.04 16.95 10.97
C LYS A 112 -0.07 15.96 12.12
N ALA A 113 0.81 16.08 13.11
CA ALA A 113 0.82 15.22 14.29
C ALA A 113 -0.51 15.26 15.04
N ARG A 114 -1.11 16.46 15.19
CA ARG A 114 -2.43 16.61 15.81
C ARG A 114 -3.57 16.01 14.97
N MET A 115 -3.48 16.08 13.65
CA MET A 115 -4.47 15.45 12.76
C MET A 115 -4.40 13.92 12.82
N HIS A 116 -3.20 13.36 12.76
CA HIS A 116 -2.99 11.92 12.88
C HIS A 116 -3.32 11.41 14.29
N GLY A 117 -2.97 12.18 15.33
CA GLY A 117 -3.27 11.87 16.72
C GLY A 117 -4.77 11.70 17.00
N LYS A 118 -5.61 12.56 16.42
CA LYS A 118 -7.08 12.45 16.54
C LYS A 118 -7.66 11.23 15.82
N MET A 119 -7.00 10.72 14.77
CA MET A 119 -7.43 9.50 14.08
C MET A 119 -7.06 8.24 14.85
N SER A 120 -6.00 8.30 15.67
CA SER A 120 -5.55 7.20 16.54
C SER A 120 -6.27 7.12 17.89
N GLU A 121 -7.17 8.05 18.21
CA GLU A 121 -7.95 7.98 19.44
C GLU A 121 -9.02 6.86 19.37
N PRO A 122 -9.18 6.03 20.42
CA PRO A 122 -10.23 5.02 20.47
C PRO A 122 -11.62 5.64 20.24
N GLY A 123 -12.38 5.13 19.26
CA GLY A 123 -13.72 5.64 18.91
C GLY A 123 -13.75 6.69 17.79
N SER A 124 -12.63 7.00 17.14
CA SER A 124 -12.57 7.93 16.00
C SER A 124 -13.36 7.47 14.76
N GLY A 125 -13.71 6.17 14.66
CA GLY A 125 -14.42 5.56 13.53
C GLY A 125 -15.94 5.40 13.68
N THR A 126 -16.56 5.87 14.76
CA THR A 126 -18.01 5.67 15.04
C THR A 126 -18.87 6.91 14.75
N LYS A 127 -18.64 7.60 13.64
CA LYS A 127 -19.56 8.66 13.15
C LYS A 127 -20.20 8.29 11.83
#